data_AF-A0A2N1F7P9-F1
#
_entry.id   AF-A0A2N1F7P9-F1
#
_cell.length_a   1.000
_cell.length_b   1.000
_cell.length_c   1.000
_cell.angle_alpha   90.00
_cell.angle_beta   90.00
_cell.angle_gamma   90.00
#
_symmetry.space_group_name_H-M   'P 1'
#
loop_
_entity.id
_entity.type
_entity.pdbx_description
1 polymer ?
#
loop_
_entity_poly.entity_id
_entity_poly.type
_entity_poly.pdbx_seq_one_letter_code
_entity_poly.pdbx_strand_id
1 'polypeptide(L)'
;MLRYIIKKKGKHGFIDQDGQEVIKPIFEIVSEFNEGLAWAVTEKNGKWFSGFINETGDWVIEPTFSGYGWSMNETSLFSEGLAPIQADNRKMMFINISGDPVTDPIFDKAYHFSENRALVSINGLFGYIDELGHQVINCEYGVNSAFAQNSRFSQGLAAVRFSRGQEGLKSDNNFGYINKIGDIVFEPENYHANAFSEGFAMVNDGYDYYFINLKGEIPFERLSQTATSFSENLANVYDHDTECYGYINTKGDWVIQPKFASTFRFTEGLAVAKRAGMKSSGYINKTGEIVISEKFKIALPFKNGLAYVKDKKREGYINKLGEFIWKSK
;
A
#
# COMPACT_ATOMS: atom_id res chain seq x y z
N MET A 1 8.08 -14.28 13.10
CA MET A 1 9.50 -13.99 12.71
C MET A 1 9.50 -13.21 11.39
N LEU A 2 10.44 -12.29 11.14
CA LEU A 2 10.47 -11.52 9.89
C LEU A 2 10.92 -12.42 8.72
N ARG A 3 10.27 -12.25 7.55
CA ARG A 3 10.49 -13.10 6.38
C ARG A 3 10.53 -12.29 5.09
N TYR A 4 11.42 -12.68 4.18
CA TYR A 4 11.66 -12.01 2.90
C TYR A 4 11.52 -12.96 1.73
N ILE A 5 10.77 -12.55 0.71
CA ILE A 5 10.50 -13.38 -0.46
C ILE A 5 11.78 -13.52 -1.29
N ILE A 6 12.17 -14.76 -1.60
CA ILE A 6 13.26 -15.05 -2.53
C ILE A 6 12.75 -15.88 -3.69
N LYS A 7 13.40 -15.74 -4.85
CA LYS A 7 13.12 -16.56 -6.03
C LYS A 7 14.32 -17.40 -6.42
N LYS A 8 14.15 -18.72 -6.54
CA LYS A 8 15.16 -19.65 -7.04
C LYS A 8 14.53 -20.57 -8.08
N LYS A 9 15.16 -20.68 -9.26
CA LYS A 9 14.70 -21.54 -10.38
C LYS A 9 13.20 -21.37 -10.72
N GLY A 10 12.72 -20.12 -10.71
CA GLY A 10 11.33 -19.82 -11.03
C GLY A 10 10.35 -19.87 -9.86
N LYS A 11 10.70 -20.52 -8.74
CA LYS A 11 9.85 -20.70 -7.56
C LYS A 11 10.18 -19.70 -6.46
N HIS A 12 9.18 -19.35 -5.65
CA HIS A 12 9.29 -18.47 -4.51
C HIS A 12 9.31 -19.23 -3.18
N GLY A 13 10.10 -18.71 -2.26
CA GLY A 13 10.23 -19.15 -0.86
C GLY A 13 10.60 -17.96 0.02
N PHE A 14 11.09 -18.23 1.23
CA PHE A 14 11.38 -17.18 2.20
C PHE A 14 12.73 -17.38 2.90
N ILE A 15 13.39 -16.26 3.19
CA ILE A 15 14.53 -16.18 4.09
C ILE A 15 14.17 -15.37 5.34
N ASP A 16 14.89 -15.58 6.44
CA ASP A 16 14.86 -14.70 7.60
C ASP A 16 15.74 -13.44 7.41
N GLN A 17 15.82 -12.62 8.46
CA GLN A 17 16.63 -11.39 8.51
C GLN A 17 18.15 -11.64 8.44
N ASP A 18 18.60 -12.87 8.71
CA ASP A 18 20.01 -13.28 8.64
C ASP A 18 20.33 -13.92 7.26
N GLY A 19 19.33 -14.02 6.38
CA GLY A 19 19.47 -14.56 5.03
C GLY A 19 19.37 -16.09 4.97
N GLN A 20 18.99 -16.75 6.07
CA GLN A 20 18.81 -18.19 6.12
C GLN A 20 17.46 -18.57 5.51
N GLU A 21 17.43 -19.63 4.72
CA GLU A 21 16.20 -20.14 4.10
C GLU A 21 15.31 -20.78 5.16
N VAL A 22 14.15 -20.15 5.42
CA VAL A 22 13.15 -20.64 6.38
C VAL A 22 11.99 -21.36 5.69
N ILE A 23 11.71 -21.02 4.43
CA ILE A 23 10.75 -21.74 3.58
C ILE A 23 11.39 -21.95 2.21
N LYS A 24 11.49 -23.22 1.80
CA LYS A 24 12.12 -23.58 0.53
C LYS A 24 11.40 -22.94 -0.67
N PRO A 25 12.11 -22.52 -1.73
CA PRO A 25 11.46 -22.01 -2.93
C PRO A 25 10.72 -23.10 -3.72
N ILE A 26 9.45 -23.32 -3.38
CA ILE A 26 8.59 -24.36 -3.96
C ILE A 26 7.28 -23.81 -4.52
N PHE A 27 6.88 -22.61 -4.13
CA PHE A 27 5.64 -21.98 -4.56
C PHE A 27 5.83 -21.26 -5.89
N GLU A 28 4.75 -21.12 -6.64
CA GLU A 28 4.77 -20.39 -7.89
C GLU A 28 4.84 -18.89 -7.67
N ILE A 29 4.02 -18.41 -6.74
CA ILE A 29 3.92 -17.02 -6.30
C ILE A 29 3.57 -17.06 -4.81
N VAL A 30 4.09 -16.09 -4.06
CA VAL A 30 3.71 -15.86 -2.66
C VAL A 30 3.54 -14.37 -2.44
N SER A 31 2.63 -14.00 -1.53
CA SER A 31 2.60 -12.66 -0.94
C SER A 31 3.63 -12.55 0.20
N GLU A 32 3.77 -11.36 0.75
CA GLU A 32 4.40 -11.21 2.06
C GLU A 32 3.50 -11.82 3.14
N PHE A 33 4.11 -12.12 4.29
CA PHE A 33 3.36 -12.51 5.48
C PHE A 33 2.66 -11.30 6.08
N ASN A 34 1.37 -11.46 6.36
CA ASN A 34 0.61 -10.55 7.21
C ASN A 34 -0.19 -11.39 8.24
N GLU A 35 -0.16 -10.97 9.50
CA GLU A 35 -0.82 -11.70 10.61
C GLU A 35 -0.47 -13.20 10.69
N GLY A 36 0.75 -13.57 10.33
CA GLY A 36 1.25 -14.95 10.38
C GLY A 36 0.88 -15.83 9.18
N LEU A 37 0.14 -15.31 8.20
CA LEU A 37 -0.23 -16.01 6.98
C LEU A 37 0.30 -15.30 5.73
N ALA A 38 0.63 -16.07 4.70
CA ALA A 38 0.94 -15.55 3.37
C ALA A 38 0.06 -16.26 2.34
N TRP A 39 -0.48 -15.50 1.40
CA TRP A 39 -1.11 -16.08 0.22
C TRP A 39 -0.06 -16.78 -0.63
N ALA A 40 -0.35 -17.98 -1.10
CA ALA A 40 0.58 -18.77 -1.90
C ALA A 40 -0.13 -19.49 -3.04
N VAL A 41 0.59 -19.65 -4.15
CA VAL A 41 0.11 -20.34 -5.36
C VAL A 41 0.94 -21.59 -5.59
N THR A 42 0.27 -22.68 -5.94
CA THR A 42 0.86 -23.93 -6.40
C THR A 42 0.25 -24.35 -7.74
N GLU A 43 0.99 -25.15 -8.50
CA GLU A 43 0.57 -25.69 -9.80
C GLU A 43 0.38 -27.20 -9.68
N LYS A 44 -0.77 -27.70 -10.14
CA LYS A 44 -1.10 -29.12 -10.21
C LYS A 44 -1.78 -29.41 -11.56
N ASN A 45 -1.19 -30.26 -12.38
CA ASN A 45 -1.74 -30.72 -13.67
C ASN A 45 -2.09 -29.58 -14.66
N GLY A 46 -1.20 -28.60 -14.79
CA GLY A 46 -1.35 -27.42 -15.63
C GLY A 46 -2.33 -26.37 -15.07
N LYS A 47 -2.85 -26.58 -13.86
CA LYS A 47 -3.81 -25.67 -13.20
C LYS A 47 -3.19 -25.06 -11.96
N TRP A 48 -3.52 -23.79 -11.74
CA TRP A 48 -3.02 -23.00 -10.63
C TRP A 48 -4.05 -22.97 -9.52
N PHE A 49 -3.59 -23.24 -8.31
CA PHE A 49 -4.38 -23.25 -7.10
C PHE A 49 -3.77 -22.31 -6.09
N SER A 50 -4.60 -21.56 -5.38
CA SER A 50 -4.11 -20.65 -4.35
C SER A 50 -4.78 -20.90 -3.01
N GLY A 51 -4.08 -20.58 -1.93
CA GLY A 51 -4.49 -20.74 -0.54
C GLY A 51 -3.60 -19.90 0.37
N PHE A 52 -3.55 -20.22 1.66
CA PHE A 52 -2.71 -19.51 2.63
C PHE A 52 -1.79 -20.47 3.38
N ILE A 53 -0.53 -20.08 3.48
CA ILE A 53 0.50 -20.81 4.23
C ILE A 53 0.84 -20.09 5.53
N ASN A 54 1.21 -20.86 6.55
CA ASN A 54 1.75 -20.34 7.79
C ASN A 54 3.25 -20.04 7.68
N GLU A 55 3.79 -19.60 8.80
CA GLU A 55 5.20 -19.29 9.04
C GLU A 55 6.19 -20.46 8.81
N THR A 56 5.73 -21.71 8.76
CA THR A 56 6.54 -22.91 8.43
C THR A 56 6.43 -23.32 6.96
N GLY A 57 5.51 -22.71 6.21
CA GLY A 57 5.21 -23.04 4.82
C GLY A 57 4.14 -24.12 4.65
N ASP A 58 3.47 -24.52 5.74
CA ASP A 58 2.36 -25.46 5.70
C ASP A 58 1.06 -24.72 5.34
N TRP A 59 0.18 -25.37 4.59
CA TRP A 59 -1.13 -24.81 4.25
C TRP A 59 -2.02 -24.75 5.50
N VAL A 60 -2.50 -23.54 5.81
CA VAL A 60 -3.58 -23.33 6.81
C VAL A 60 -4.91 -23.33 6.10
N ILE A 61 -4.96 -22.69 4.93
CA ILE A 61 -6.10 -22.72 4.02
C ILE A 61 -5.62 -23.43 2.76
N GLU A 62 -6.17 -24.62 2.53
CA GLU A 62 -5.78 -25.48 1.42
C GLU A 62 -5.95 -24.77 0.06
N PRO A 63 -5.07 -25.06 -0.93
CA PRO A 63 -5.11 -24.39 -2.20
C PRO A 63 -6.24 -24.97 -3.07
N THR A 64 -7.45 -24.45 -2.90
CA THR A 64 -8.68 -24.90 -3.58
C THR A 64 -9.15 -23.92 -4.66
N PHE A 65 -8.75 -22.65 -4.59
CA PHE A 65 -9.18 -21.61 -5.53
C PHE A 65 -8.51 -21.80 -6.89
N SER A 66 -9.28 -22.17 -7.91
CA SER A 66 -8.76 -22.46 -9.26
C SER A 66 -8.81 -21.24 -10.18
N GLY A 67 -7.67 -20.89 -10.77
CA GLY A 67 -7.56 -19.88 -11.84
C GLY A 67 -6.82 -18.60 -11.43
N TYR A 68 -6.10 -18.01 -12.39
CA TYR A 68 -5.65 -16.62 -12.29
C TYR A 68 -6.86 -15.71 -12.44
N GLY A 69 -7.61 -15.52 -11.35
CA GLY A 69 -8.47 -14.35 -11.21
C GLY A 69 -7.56 -13.12 -11.25
N TRP A 70 -7.58 -12.41 -12.37
CA TRP A 70 -6.80 -11.20 -12.58
C TRP A 70 -6.96 -10.25 -11.39
N SER A 71 -5.83 -9.80 -10.82
CA SER A 71 -5.73 -8.79 -9.75
C SER A 71 -5.94 -9.25 -8.30
N MET A 72 -5.36 -10.37 -7.86
CA MET A 72 -4.96 -10.52 -6.44
C MET A 72 -3.67 -9.73 -6.16
N ASN A 73 -3.63 -8.45 -6.55
CA ASN A 73 -2.58 -7.51 -6.13
C ASN A 73 -2.93 -7.06 -4.72
N GLU A 74 -2.07 -7.28 -3.72
CA GLU A 74 -2.05 -6.65 -2.37
C GLU A 74 -3.36 -6.61 -1.54
N THR A 75 -4.48 -7.09 -2.08
CA THR A 75 -5.83 -6.89 -1.57
C THR A 75 -6.31 -8.10 -0.77
N SER A 76 -5.77 -9.30 -1.02
CA SER A 76 -6.05 -10.54 -0.28
C SER A 76 -5.07 -10.80 0.87
N LEU A 77 -4.56 -9.75 1.51
CA LEU A 77 -3.80 -9.90 2.75
C LEU A 77 -4.76 -9.97 3.93
N PHE A 78 -4.42 -10.80 4.91
CA PHE A 78 -5.02 -10.70 6.22
C PHE A 78 -4.71 -9.33 6.81
N SER A 79 -5.74 -8.68 7.32
CA SER A 79 -5.67 -7.43 8.06
C SER A 79 -6.83 -7.42 9.04
N GLU A 80 -6.54 -7.17 10.31
CA GLU A 80 -7.52 -7.18 11.40
C GLU A 80 -8.27 -8.52 11.47
N GLY A 81 -7.53 -9.63 11.27
CA GLY A 81 -8.04 -10.99 11.38
C GLY A 81 -8.84 -11.50 10.17
N LEU A 82 -9.02 -10.69 9.13
CA LEU A 82 -9.86 -10.99 7.99
C LEU A 82 -9.13 -10.79 6.66
N ALA A 83 -9.44 -11.63 5.67
CA ALA A 83 -8.95 -11.49 4.31
C ALA A 83 -10.09 -11.57 3.29
N PRO A 84 -10.13 -10.68 2.28
CA PRO A 84 -11.07 -10.82 1.18
C PRO A 84 -10.57 -11.88 0.19
N ILE A 85 -11.47 -12.80 -0.16
CA ILE A 85 -11.26 -13.85 -1.14
C ILE A 85 -12.35 -13.80 -2.21
N GLN A 86 -12.07 -14.37 -3.39
CA GLN A 86 -13.08 -14.56 -4.43
C GLN A 86 -13.65 -15.98 -4.34
N ALA A 87 -14.97 -16.09 -4.26
CA ALA A 87 -15.70 -17.34 -4.31
C ALA A 87 -15.99 -17.78 -5.77
N ASP A 88 -16.48 -19.00 -5.95
CA ASP A 88 -16.73 -19.62 -7.26
C ASP A 88 -17.71 -18.82 -8.14
N ASN A 89 -18.64 -18.09 -7.52
CA ASN A 89 -19.60 -17.22 -8.23
C ASN A 89 -18.97 -15.90 -8.72
N ARG A 90 -17.64 -15.73 -8.58
CA ARG A 90 -16.83 -14.54 -8.87
C ARG A 90 -17.11 -13.34 -7.95
N LYS A 91 -17.97 -13.48 -6.95
CA LYS A 91 -18.15 -12.48 -5.91
C LYS A 91 -17.10 -12.66 -4.82
N MET A 92 -16.82 -11.58 -4.12
CA MET A 92 -15.92 -11.56 -2.99
C MET A 92 -16.66 -11.75 -1.68
N MET A 93 -15.95 -12.34 -0.71
CA MET A 93 -16.35 -12.52 0.67
C MET A 93 -15.14 -12.39 1.59
N PHE A 94 -15.37 -12.29 2.89
CA PHE A 94 -14.32 -12.32 3.89
C PHE A 94 -14.27 -13.67 4.59
N ILE A 95 -13.04 -14.10 4.87
CA ILE A 95 -12.74 -15.26 5.71
C ILE A 95 -11.88 -14.83 6.89
N ASN A 96 -11.97 -15.57 8.00
CA ASN A 96 -11.09 -15.42 9.15
C ASN A 96 -9.75 -16.15 8.92
N ILE A 97 -8.82 -16.02 9.87
CA ILE A 97 -7.49 -16.67 9.85
C ILE A 97 -7.54 -18.21 9.80
N SER A 98 -8.66 -18.82 10.19
CA SER A 98 -8.88 -20.27 10.11
C SER A 98 -9.44 -20.70 8.75
N GLY A 99 -9.79 -19.75 7.88
CA GLY A 99 -10.42 -19.99 6.59
C GLY A 99 -11.94 -20.06 6.62
N ASP A 100 -12.56 -19.81 7.77
CA ASP A 100 -14.01 -19.86 7.89
C ASP A 100 -14.64 -18.61 7.26
N PRO A 101 -15.72 -18.77 6.47
CA PRO A 101 -16.55 -17.66 6.00
C PRO A 101 -17.01 -16.75 7.15
N VAL A 102 -16.78 -15.45 7.01
CA VAL A 102 -17.34 -14.40 7.87
C VAL A 102 -18.50 -13.68 7.18
N THR A 103 -18.45 -13.57 5.85
CA THR A 103 -19.54 -12.99 5.04
C THR A 103 -19.97 -13.95 3.95
N ASP A 104 -21.17 -13.74 3.42
CA ASP A 104 -21.60 -14.37 2.17
C ASP A 104 -20.84 -13.80 0.96
N PRO A 105 -20.68 -14.57 -0.14
CA PRO A 105 -20.06 -14.11 -1.38
C PRO A 105 -21.01 -13.24 -2.20
N ILE A 106 -21.20 -12.01 -1.74
CA ILE A 106 -22.13 -11.03 -2.33
C ILE A 106 -21.44 -9.80 -2.95
N PHE A 107 -20.19 -9.52 -2.57
CA PHE A 107 -19.51 -8.29 -2.97
C PHE A 107 -18.94 -8.40 -4.39
N ASP A 108 -19.04 -7.34 -5.19
CA ASP A 108 -18.33 -7.27 -6.47
C ASP A 108 -16.82 -7.05 -6.28
N LYS A 109 -16.45 -6.28 -5.25
CA LYS A 109 -15.07 -6.00 -4.82
C LYS A 109 -15.03 -5.90 -3.30
N ALA A 110 -13.92 -6.30 -2.72
CA ALA A 110 -13.63 -6.22 -1.29
C ALA A 110 -12.14 -5.92 -1.09
N TYR A 111 -11.85 -5.01 -0.16
CA TYR A 111 -10.49 -4.58 0.18
C TYR A 111 -10.18 -4.96 1.63
N HIS A 112 -8.90 -5.01 1.99
CA HIS A 112 -8.47 -5.35 3.36
C HIS A 112 -9.05 -4.37 4.38
N PHE A 113 -9.24 -4.87 5.60
CA PHE A 113 -9.66 -4.05 6.74
C PHE A 113 -8.58 -3.04 7.13
N SER A 114 -9.02 -1.83 7.47
CA SER A 114 -8.19 -0.77 8.03
C SER A 114 -9.03 0.02 9.02
N GLU A 115 -8.58 0.07 10.27
CA GLU A 115 -9.28 0.69 11.39
C GLU A 115 -10.71 0.19 11.63
N ASN A 116 -10.89 -1.12 11.54
CA ASN A 116 -12.12 -1.89 11.73
C ASN A 116 -13.18 -1.62 10.66
N ARG A 117 -12.73 -1.21 9.46
CA ARG A 117 -13.58 -0.98 8.30
C ARG A 117 -12.96 -1.59 7.05
N ALA A 118 -13.74 -2.32 6.29
CA ALA A 118 -13.36 -2.75 4.95
C ALA A 118 -14.24 -2.08 3.91
N LEU A 119 -13.60 -1.52 2.89
CA LEU A 119 -14.27 -1.01 1.70
C LEU A 119 -14.78 -2.20 0.88
N VAL A 120 -16.07 -2.18 0.55
CA VAL A 120 -16.72 -3.21 -0.28
C VAL A 120 -17.56 -2.54 -1.37
N SER A 121 -17.86 -3.27 -2.44
CA SER A 121 -18.80 -2.79 -3.45
C SER A 121 -19.92 -3.78 -3.74
N ILE A 122 -21.14 -3.27 -3.90
CA ILE A 122 -22.32 -4.01 -4.33
C ILE A 122 -22.98 -3.24 -5.49
N ASN A 123 -23.21 -3.92 -6.61
CA ASN A 123 -23.73 -3.35 -7.85
C ASN A 123 -22.91 -2.16 -8.37
N GLY A 124 -21.59 -2.21 -8.18
CA GLY A 124 -20.66 -1.16 -8.60
C GLY A 124 -20.61 0.09 -7.70
N LEU A 125 -21.43 0.17 -6.66
CA LEU A 125 -21.39 1.22 -5.63
C LEU A 125 -20.64 0.74 -4.41
N PHE A 126 -19.96 1.65 -3.72
CA PHE A 126 -19.04 1.36 -2.63
C PHE A 126 -19.58 1.84 -1.30
N GLY A 127 -19.29 1.06 -0.26
CA GLY A 127 -19.63 1.31 1.13
C GLY A 127 -18.65 0.60 2.05
N TYR A 128 -18.96 0.51 3.34
CA TYR A 128 -18.06 -0.10 4.31
C TYR A 128 -18.79 -1.07 5.22
N ILE A 129 -18.09 -2.17 5.54
CA ILE A 129 -18.52 -3.15 6.53
C ILE A 129 -17.66 -3.07 7.80
N ASP A 130 -18.20 -3.58 8.91
CA ASP A 130 -17.43 -3.89 10.12
C ASP A 130 -16.83 -5.31 10.07
N GLU A 131 -16.08 -5.66 11.11
CA GLU A 131 -15.39 -6.96 11.25
C GLU A 131 -16.36 -8.15 11.38
N LEU A 132 -17.64 -7.90 11.65
CA LEU A 132 -18.70 -8.92 11.69
C LEU A 132 -19.38 -9.08 10.33
N GLY A 133 -18.99 -8.30 9.33
CA GLY A 133 -19.59 -8.32 7.99
C GLY A 133 -20.82 -7.43 7.84
N HIS A 134 -21.22 -6.68 8.86
CA HIS A 134 -22.38 -5.80 8.77
C HIS A 134 -22.02 -4.55 8.00
N GLN A 135 -22.90 -4.14 7.10
CA GLN A 135 -22.78 -2.87 6.40
C GLN A 135 -23.02 -1.71 7.39
N VAL A 136 -21.95 -0.98 7.70
CA VAL A 136 -22.00 0.22 8.56
C VAL A 136 -22.27 1.46 7.72
N ILE A 137 -21.73 1.49 6.51
CA ILE A 137 -21.92 2.58 5.55
C ILE A 137 -22.42 1.98 4.25
N ASN A 138 -23.58 2.46 3.80
CA ASN A 138 -24.27 1.92 2.63
C ASN A 138 -23.41 2.01 1.36
N CYS A 139 -23.62 1.05 0.46
CA CYS A 139 -22.98 1.03 -0.86
C CYS A 139 -23.68 2.04 -1.77
N GLU A 140 -23.31 3.31 -1.64
CA GLU A 140 -23.89 4.44 -2.39
C GLU A 140 -22.83 5.33 -3.06
N TYR A 141 -21.56 5.15 -2.73
CA TYR A 141 -20.47 5.96 -3.26
C TYR A 141 -19.98 5.44 -4.62
N GLY A 142 -19.73 6.36 -5.54
CA GLY A 142 -19.17 6.06 -6.84
C GLY A 142 -17.65 6.03 -6.81
N VAL A 143 -17.03 4.97 -6.30
CA VAL A 143 -15.56 4.84 -6.29
C VAL A 143 -15.08 4.16 -7.57
N ASN A 144 -14.16 4.78 -8.32
CA ASN A 144 -13.42 4.05 -9.37
C ASN A 144 -12.33 3.22 -8.69
N SER A 145 -12.15 1.95 -9.06
CA SER A 145 -11.18 1.04 -8.42
C SER A 145 -9.74 1.56 -8.38
N ALA A 146 -9.35 2.49 -9.25
CA ALA A 146 -8.05 3.16 -9.14
C ALA A 146 -7.90 3.97 -7.84
N PHE A 147 -9.00 4.43 -7.24
CA PHE A 147 -9.05 5.23 -6.02
C PHE A 147 -9.35 4.43 -4.76
N ALA A 148 -9.79 3.18 -4.89
CA ALA A 148 -10.25 2.39 -3.74
C ALA A 148 -9.19 2.23 -2.63
N GLN A 149 -7.91 2.20 -2.99
CA GLN A 149 -6.81 2.15 -2.01
C GLN A 149 -6.69 3.43 -1.17
N ASN A 150 -7.05 4.58 -1.74
CA ASN A 150 -7.07 5.87 -1.05
C ASN A 150 -8.30 6.04 -0.14
N SER A 151 -9.32 5.19 -0.34
CA SER A 151 -10.55 5.16 0.45
C SER A 151 -10.48 4.22 1.66
N ARG A 152 -9.30 3.71 2.05
CA ARG A 152 -9.17 3.01 3.33
C ARG A 152 -9.34 4.00 4.49
N PHE A 153 -9.93 3.55 5.59
CA PHE A 153 -9.92 4.35 6.81
C PHE A 153 -8.50 4.48 7.33
N SER A 154 -8.11 5.71 7.66
CA SER A 154 -6.82 6.04 8.25
C SER A 154 -6.97 7.29 9.11
N GLN A 155 -6.51 7.20 10.35
CA GLN A 155 -6.61 8.23 11.37
C GLN A 155 -8.06 8.70 11.59
N GLY A 156 -9.02 7.75 11.56
CA GLY A 156 -10.44 7.95 11.82
C GLY A 156 -11.27 8.41 10.62
N LEU A 157 -10.65 8.68 9.48
CA LEU A 157 -11.32 9.23 8.29
C LEU A 157 -11.04 8.41 7.03
N ALA A 158 -11.98 8.43 6.09
CA ALA A 158 -11.80 7.88 4.75
C ALA A 158 -12.24 8.87 3.68
N ALA A 159 -11.47 8.97 2.60
CA ALA A 159 -11.85 9.74 1.43
C ALA A 159 -12.90 8.96 0.61
N VAL A 160 -14.04 9.58 0.31
CA VAL A 160 -15.11 8.98 -0.51
C VAL A 160 -15.49 9.88 -1.66
N ARG A 161 -16.03 9.26 -2.71
CA ARG A 161 -16.55 9.96 -3.87
C ARG A 161 -18.08 9.87 -3.92
N PHE A 162 -18.74 11.00 -3.71
CA PHE A 162 -20.19 11.12 -3.76
C PHE A 162 -20.72 10.99 -5.20
N SER A 163 -21.93 10.46 -5.31
CA SER A 163 -22.65 10.41 -6.58
C SER A 163 -23.21 11.81 -6.90
N ARG A 164 -23.25 12.21 -8.20
CA ARG A 164 -23.82 13.51 -8.58
C ARG A 164 -25.26 13.62 -8.10
N GLY A 165 -25.62 14.72 -7.44
CA GLY A 165 -26.98 14.99 -6.97
C GLY A 165 -27.35 14.38 -5.62
N GLN A 166 -26.39 13.88 -4.84
CA GLN A 166 -26.63 13.50 -3.45
C GLN A 166 -27.03 14.74 -2.62
N GLU A 167 -28.12 14.65 -1.87
CA GLU A 167 -28.60 15.75 -1.02
C GLU A 167 -27.57 16.06 0.09
N GLY A 168 -27.38 17.34 0.40
CA GLY A 168 -26.47 17.80 1.46
C GLY A 168 -25.04 18.11 1.03
N LEU A 169 -24.68 17.88 -0.25
CA LEU A 169 -23.38 18.32 -0.78
C LEU A 169 -23.30 19.84 -0.89
N LYS A 170 -22.18 20.41 -0.43
CA LYS A 170 -21.93 21.86 -0.47
C LYS A 170 -21.47 22.37 -1.84
N SER A 171 -21.12 21.48 -2.77
CA SER A 171 -20.63 21.84 -4.10
C SER A 171 -20.93 20.75 -5.13
N ASP A 172 -20.79 21.07 -6.41
CA ASP A 172 -20.80 20.10 -7.52
C ASP A 172 -19.58 19.15 -7.50
N ASN A 173 -18.66 19.32 -6.54
CA ASN A 173 -17.56 18.38 -6.33
C ASN A 173 -18.07 17.10 -5.67
N ASN A 174 -17.62 15.99 -6.24
CA ASN A 174 -18.05 14.67 -5.83
C ASN A 174 -17.16 14.08 -4.73
N PHE A 175 -16.49 14.84 -3.84
CA PHE A 175 -15.55 14.26 -2.86
C PHE A 175 -15.71 14.82 -1.44
N GLY A 176 -15.45 13.96 -0.45
CA GLY A 176 -15.41 14.34 0.96
C GLY A 176 -14.73 13.30 1.83
N TYR A 177 -14.53 13.66 3.09
CA TYR A 177 -14.04 12.74 4.11
C TYR A 177 -15.15 12.40 5.08
N ILE A 178 -15.32 11.11 5.32
CA ILE A 178 -16.31 10.57 6.25
C ILE A 178 -15.64 9.97 7.48
N ASN A 179 -16.35 10.00 8.60
CA ASN A 179 -15.97 9.26 9.81
C ASN A 179 -16.39 7.78 9.72
N LYS A 180 -16.05 6.98 10.73
CA LYS A 180 -16.32 5.53 10.76
C LYS A 180 -17.80 5.14 10.79
N ILE A 181 -18.72 6.07 11.01
CA ILE A 181 -20.17 5.84 10.98
C ILE A 181 -20.83 6.42 9.72
N GLY A 182 -20.05 7.05 8.83
CA GLY A 182 -20.52 7.55 7.54
C GLY A 182 -20.85 9.05 7.52
N ASP A 183 -20.73 9.77 8.64
CA ASP A 183 -20.99 11.21 8.62
C ASP A 183 -19.90 11.93 7.83
N ILE A 184 -20.33 12.87 7.00
CA ILE A 184 -19.45 13.80 6.30
C ILE A 184 -18.80 14.72 7.33
N VAL A 185 -17.48 14.64 7.47
CA VAL A 185 -16.70 15.50 8.38
C VAL A 185 -16.35 16.81 7.67
N PHE A 186 -15.87 16.73 6.43
CA PHE A 186 -15.67 17.89 5.58
C PHE A 186 -15.61 17.51 4.09
N GLU A 187 -15.89 18.50 3.25
CA GLU A 187 -15.94 18.39 1.79
C GLU A 187 -14.94 19.40 1.22
N PRO A 188 -13.72 18.97 0.85
CA PRO A 188 -12.77 19.90 0.29
C PRO A 188 -13.09 20.15 -1.19
N GLU A 189 -12.77 21.32 -1.72
CA GLU A 189 -13.02 21.72 -3.11
C GLU A 189 -12.06 21.00 -4.10
N ASN A 190 -12.07 19.67 -4.10
CA ASN A 190 -11.03 18.84 -4.70
C ASN A 190 -11.54 17.83 -5.71
N TYR A 191 -10.64 17.44 -6.61
CA TYR A 191 -10.84 16.35 -7.57
C TYR A 191 -10.21 15.03 -7.11
N HIS A 192 -9.31 15.07 -6.12
CA HIS A 192 -8.65 13.87 -5.60
C HIS A 192 -8.20 14.03 -4.14
N ALA A 193 -8.33 12.94 -3.37
CA ALA A 193 -7.99 12.89 -1.95
C ALA A 193 -7.33 11.55 -1.57
N ASN A 194 -6.19 11.61 -0.89
CA ASN A 194 -5.50 10.43 -0.36
C ASN A 194 -5.96 10.12 1.07
N ALA A 195 -5.71 8.88 1.52
CA ALA A 195 -5.83 8.54 2.93
C ALA A 195 -4.86 9.38 3.79
N PHE A 196 -5.29 9.69 5.02
CA PHE A 196 -4.46 10.40 5.99
C PHE A 196 -3.22 9.58 6.38
N SER A 197 -2.09 10.27 6.56
CA SER A 197 -0.84 9.73 7.07
C SER A 197 -0.20 10.80 7.94
N GLU A 198 0.13 10.46 9.18
CA GLU A 198 0.79 11.37 10.14
C GLU A 198 0.05 12.69 10.39
N GLY A 199 -1.28 12.66 10.28
CA GLY A 199 -2.18 13.79 10.54
C GLY A 199 -2.49 14.64 9.32
N PHE A 200 -1.95 14.28 8.15
CA PHE A 200 -2.12 15.01 6.90
C PHE A 200 -2.61 14.12 5.78
N ALA A 201 -3.41 14.67 4.88
CA ALA A 201 -3.73 14.05 3.61
C ALA A 201 -3.29 14.95 2.48
N MET A 202 -2.67 14.36 1.45
CA MET A 202 -2.43 15.06 0.20
C MET A 202 -3.72 15.07 -0.61
N VAL A 203 -4.07 16.25 -1.12
CA VAL A 203 -5.24 16.47 -1.97
C VAL A 203 -4.85 17.27 -3.20
N ASN A 204 -5.71 17.25 -4.22
CA ASN A 204 -5.52 18.00 -5.46
C ASN A 204 -6.83 18.65 -5.91
N ASP A 205 -6.76 19.93 -6.28
CA ASP A 205 -7.87 20.75 -6.77
C ASP A 205 -7.89 20.89 -8.31
N GLY A 206 -7.23 19.97 -9.02
CA GLY A 206 -7.16 19.94 -10.48
C GLY A 206 -5.97 20.72 -11.04
N TYR A 207 -5.36 21.60 -10.24
CA TYR A 207 -4.17 22.37 -10.61
C TYR A 207 -3.00 22.06 -9.69
N ASP A 208 -3.23 22.20 -8.38
CA ASP A 208 -2.16 22.12 -7.38
C ASP A 208 -2.34 20.91 -6.46
N TYR A 209 -1.22 20.38 -5.97
CA TYR A 209 -1.23 19.46 -4.85
C TYR A 209 -0.94 20.23 -3.56
N TYR A 210 -1.69 19.94 -2.51
CA TYR A 210 -1.51 20.54 -1.21
C TYR A 210 -1.91 19.57 -0.10
N PHE A 211 -1.60 19.95 1.14
CA PHE A 211 -1.91 19.14 2.32
C PHE A 211 -3.06 19.75 3.11
N ILE A 212 -3.91 18.88 3.64
CA ILE A 212 -4.93 19.23 4.62
C ILE A 212 -4.70 18.45 5.91
N ASN A 213 -5.06 19.02 7.05
CA ASN A 213 -5.08 18.33 8.33
C ASN A 213 -6.42 17.58 8.54
N LEU A 214 -6.56 16.89 9.67
CA LEU A 214 -7.77 16.12 10.02
C LEU A 214 -9.05 16.95 10.15
N LYS A 215 -8.97 18.28 10.19
CA LYS A 215 -10.11 19.20 10.19
C LYS A 215 -10.44 19.75 8.79
N GLY A 216 -9.66 19.35 7.77
CA GLY A 216 -9.77 19.89 6.42
C GLY A 216 -9.09 21.26 6.24
N GLU A 217 -8.34 21.73 7.23
CA GLU A 217 -7.63 23.01 7.16
C GLU A 217 -6.30 22.85 6.42
N ILE A 218 -5.87 23.88 5.69
CA ILE A 218 -4.57 23.92 5.01
C ILE A 218 -3.52 24.43 6.03
N PRO A 219 -2.59 23.58 6.51
CA PRO A 219 -1.76 23.91 7.67
C PRO A 219 -0.51 24.77 7.33
N PHE A 220 -0.15 24.87 6.05
CA PHE A 220 0.98 25.66 5.55
C PHE A 220 0.74 26.07 4.09
N GLU A 221 1.56 26.96 3.56
CA GLU A 221 1.41 27.49 2.19
C GLU A 221 1.37 26.38 1.13
N ARG A 222 0.51 26.55 0.12
CA ARG A 222 0.37 25.58 -0.98
C ARG A 222 1.68 25.56 -1.77
N LEU A 223 2.25 24.37 -1.93
CA LEU A 223 3.55 24.22 -2.58
C LEU A 223 3.46 24.19 -4.10
N SER A 224 2.27 24.06 -4.71
CA SER A 224 2.08 23.93 -6.17
C SER A 224 3.02 22.91 -6.81
N GLN A 225 3.28 21.82 -6.09
CA GLN A 225 4.30 20.81 -6.42
C GLN A 225 3.76 19.42 -6.16
N THR A 226 4.13 18.45 -6.99
CA THR A 226 3.65 17.07 -6.80
C THR A 226 4.33 16.44 -5.58
N ALA A 227 3.54 16.00 -4.60
CA ALA A 227 4.05 15.42 -3.36
C ALA A 227 3.59 13.96 -3.17
N THR A 228 4.06 13.33 -2.10
CA THR A 228 3.50 12.07 -1.58
C THR A 228 3.05 12.26 -0.13
N SER A 229 2.34 11.28 0.42
CA SER A 229 1.94 11.30 1.84
C SER A 229 3.15 11.34 2.78
N PHE A 230 3.00 12.02 3.91
CA PHE A 230 4.02 12.08 4.95
C PHE A 230 4.42 10.69 5.46
N SER A 231 5.72 10.52 5.65
CA SER A 231 6.35 9.32 6.19
C SER A 231 7.54 9.70 7.06
N GLU A 232 7.49 9.29 8.31
CA GLU A 232 8.44 9.64 9.35
C GLU A 232 8.71 11.14 9.48
N ASN A 233 7.64 11.93 9.38
CA ASN A 233 7.56 13.39 9.41
C ASN A 233 8.14 14.10 8.17
N LEU A 234 8.37 13.37 7.07
CA LEU A 234 8.85 13.93 5.80
C LEU A 234 7.96 13.51 4.63
N ALA A 235 7.69 14.43 3.72
CA ALA A 235 7.06 14.14 2.43
C ALA A 235 8.05 14.49 1.32
N ASN A 236 8.20 13.60 0.32
CA ASN A 236 8.99 13.94 -0.86
C ASN A 236 8.14 14.80 -1.80
N VAL A 237 8.76 15.83 -2.36
CA VAL A 237 8.09 16.84 -3.18
C VAL A 237 8.92 17.05 -4.44
N TYR A 238 8.25 17.04 -5.60
CA TYR A 238 8.84 17.37 -6.89
C TYR A 238 8.74 18.86 -7.16
N ASP A 239 9.90 19.50 -7.23
CA ASP A 239 10.02 20.91 -7.56
C ASP A 239 10.13 21.10 -9.07
N HIS A 240 9.18 21.83 -9.64
CA HIS A 240 9.09 22.05 -11.08
C HIS A 240 10.15 23.03 -11.59
N ASP A 241 10.67 23.92 -10.74
CA ASP A 241 11.71 24.89 -11.11
C ASP A 241 13.08 24.22 -11.28
N THR A 242 13.42 23.28 -10.39
CA THR A 242 14.69 22.53 -10.44
C THR A 242 14.60 21.17 -11.17
N GLU A 243 13.38 20.77 -11.55
CA GLU A 243 13.08 19.42 -12.08
C GLU A 243 13.59 18.28 -11.18
N CYS A 244 13.59 18.51 -9.86
CA CYS A 244 14.17 17.60 -8.88
C CYS A 244 13.23 17.38 -7.69
N TYR A 245 13.43 16.25 -7.02
CA TYR A 245 12.80 15.92 -5.76
C TYR A 245 13.64 16.41 -4.57
N GLY A 246 12.95 16.96 -3.57
CA GLY A 246 13.43 17.22 -2.23
C GLY A 246 12.48 16.64 -1.18
N TYR A 247 12.61 17.07 0.08
CA TYR A 247 11.73 16.67 1.17
C TYR A 247 11.36 17.85 2.06
N ILE A 248 10.08 17.94 2.40
CA ILE A 248 9.52 18.92 3.33
C ILE A 248 9.19 18.27 4.69
N ASN A 249 9.19 19.07 5.76
CA ASN A 249 8.63 18.68 7.06
C ASN A 249 7.12 18.94 7.12
N THR A 250 6.50 18.62 8.26
CA THR A 250 5.07 18.83 8.53
C THR A 250 4.65 20.30 8.69
N LYS A 251 5.59 21.25 8.57
CA LYS A 251 5.34 22.69 8.52
C LYS A 251 5.46 23.26 7.10
N GLY A 252 5.78 22.42 6.11
CA GLY A 252 6.02 22.83 4.73
C GLY A 252 7.45 23.31 4.45
N ASP A 253 8.35 23.31 5.44
CA ASP A 253 9.73 23.76 5.23
C ASP A 253 10.56 22.66 4.58
N TRP A 254 11.40 23.03 3.61
CA TRP A 254 12.41 22.13 3.03
C TRP A 254 13.42 21.67 4.09
N VAL A 255 13.43 20.37 4.37
CA VAL A 255 14.47 19.71 5.16
C VAL A 255 15.62 19.26 4.25
N ILE A 256 15.27 18.80 3.04
CA ILE A 256 16.23 18.43 2.01
C ILE A 256 15.84 19.18 0.74
N GLN A 257 16.71 20.09 0.31
CA GLN A 257 16.49 20.87 -0.91
C GLN A 257 16.37 19.96 -2.15
N PRO A 258 15.54 20.34 -3.15
CA PRO A 258 15.43 19.60 -4.41
C PRO A 258 16.77 19.38 -5.09
N LYS A 259 17.18 18.10 -5.23
CA LYS A 259 18.46 17.72 -5.88
C LYS A 259 18.50 16.29 -6.43
N PHE A 260 17.39 15.55 -6.30
CA PHE A 260 17.31 14.15 -6.72
C PHE A 260 16.41 13.99 -7.93
N ALA A 261 16.84 13.26 -8.96
CA ALA A 261 16.01 12.95 -10.12
C ALA A 261 14.84 12.00 -9.79
N SER A 262 14.96 11.21 -8.72
CA SER A 262 13.84 10.39 -8.21
C SER A 262 14.07 10.00 -6.75
N THR A 263 13.00 9.89 -5.99
CA THR A 263 13.02 9.49 -4.58
C THR A 263 11.85 8.56 -4.23
N PHE A 264 11.98 7.85 -3.11
CA PHE A 264 10.86 7.19 -2.43
C PHE A 264 10.66 7.83 -1.03
N ARG A 265 9.51 7.57 -0.39
CA ARG A 265 9.27 7.98 1.00
C ARG A 265 10.31 7.40 1.96
N PHE A 266 10.53 8.08 3.09
CA PHE A 266 11.36 7.56 4.17
C PHE A 266 10.70 6.35 4.84
N THR A 267 11.48 5.29 5.04
CA THR A 267 11.10 4.08 5.77
C THR A 267 12.28 3.61 6.58
N GLU A 268 12.05 3.41 7.87
CA GLU A 268 13.04 3.04 8.87
C GLU A 268 14.29 3.93 8.89
N GLY A 269 14.11 5.24 8.70
CA GLY A 269 15.17 6.25 8.73
C GLY A 269 15.94 6.44 7.42
N LEU A 270 15.67 5.65 6.38
CA LEU A 270 16.32 5.76 5.06
C LEU A 270 15.30 5.92 3.94
N ALA A 271 15.70 6.60 2.86
CA ALA A 271 14.93 6.71 1.64
C ALA A 271 15.79 6.33 0.43
N VAL A 272 15.20 5.66 -0.54
CA VAL A 272 15.86 5.44 -1.84
C VAL A 272 15.92 6.78 -2.57
N ALA A 273 17.09 7.13 -3.10
CA ALA A 273 17.27 8.35 -3.87
C ALA A 273 18.25 8.16 -5.02
N LYS A 274 17.96 8.83 -6.13
CA LYS A 274 18.83 8.91 -7.32
C LYS A 274 19.18 10.36 -7.56
N ARG A 275 20.47 10.72 -7.41
CA ARG A 275 20.95 12.07 -7.74
C ARG A 275 20.71 12.40 -9.21
N ALA A 276 20.49 13.68 -9.52
CA ALA A 276 20.42 14.16 -10.89
C ALA A 276 21.67 13.76 -11.68
N GLY A 277 21.49 13.30 -12.92
CA GLY A 277 22.58 12.80 -13.78
C GLY A 277 23.07 11.36 -13.48
N MET A 278 22.63 10.72 -12.40
CA MET A 278 23.03 9.35 -12.07
C MET A 278 22.11 8.30 -12.71
N LYS A 279 22.68 7.14 -13.04
CA LYS A 279 21.95 5.98 -13.61
C LYS A 279 21.47 4.97 -12.56
N SER A 280 21.93 5.12 -11.33
CA SER A 280 21.69 4.16 -10.24
C SER A 280 21.20 4.92 -9.01
N SER A 281 20.42 4.24 -8.18
CA SER A 281 19.94 4.72 -6.89
C SER A 281 20.82 4.22 -5.75
N GLY A 282 20.84 4.99 -4.67
CA GLY A 282 21.36 4.61 -3.37
C GLY A 282 20.34 4.94 -2.29
N TYR A 283 20.80 5.08 -1.04
CA TYR A 283 19.94 5.43 0.08
C TYR A 283 20.46 6.64 0.81
N ILE A 284 19.54 7.54 1.18
CA ILE A 284 19.82 8.74 1.96
C ILE A 284 19.22 8.65 3.35
N ASN A 285 19.83 9.34 4.32
CA ASN A 285 19.22 9.61 5.63
C ASN A 285 18.33 10.87 5.57
N LYS A 286 17.73 11.23 6.71
CA LYS A 286 16.84 12.39 6.86
C LYS A 286 17.51 13.76 6.72
N THR A 287 18.84 13.84 6.70
CA THR A 287 19.58 15.07 6.38
C THR A 287 19.89 15.16 4.87
N GLY A 288 19.60 14.12 4.10
CA GLY A 288 19.84 14.04 2.66
C GLY A 288 21.26 13.65 2.28
N GLU A 289 22.01 13.07 3.22
CA GLU A 289 23.33 12.48 2.99
C GLU A 289 23.18 11.06 2.45
N ILE A 290 24.04 10.68 1.51
CA ILE A 290 24.08 9.32 0.95
C ILE A 290 24.73 8.39 1.99
N VAL A 291 23.94 7.46 2.54
CA VAL A 291 24.41 6.44 3.49
C VAL A 291 24.82 5.16 2.77
N ILE A 292 24.10 4.80 1.70
CA ILE A 292 24.43 3.65 0.85
C ILE A 292 24.64 4.14 -0.57
N SER A 293 25.84 3.90 -1.11
CA SER A 293 26.27 4.43 -2.41
C SER A 293 25.38 4.02 -3.58
N GLU A 294 25.30 4.89 -4.60
CA GLU A 294 24.39 4.74 -5.72
C GLU A 294 24.89 3.72 -6.76
N LYS A 295 24.65 2.45 -6.47
CA LYS A 295 25.10 1.32 -7.30
C LYS A 295 23.98 0.42 -7.78
N PHE A 296 22.74 0.70 -7.39
CA PHE A 296 21.59 -0.17 -7.66
C PHE A 296 20.75 0.37 -8.82
N LYS A 297 20.46 -0.48 -9.81
CA LYS A 297 19.49 -0.20 -10.87
C LYS A 297 18.07 -0.23 -10.35
N ILE A 298 17.79 -1.12 -9.40
CA ILE A 298 16.52 -1.21 -8.67
C ILE A 298 16.86 -1.18 -7.19
N ALA A 299 16.19 -0.33 -6.43
CA ALA A 299 16.28 -0.27 -4.98
C ALA A 299 14.86 -0.03 -4.45
N LEU A 300 14.41 -0.86 -3.52
CA LEU A 300 13.13 -0.70 -2.84
C LEU A 300 13.34 -0.10 -1.44
N PRO A 301 12.32 0.54 -0.84
CA PRO A 301 12.38 1.02 0.54
C PRO A 301 12.75 -0.09 1.54
N PHE A 302 13.35 0.28 2.66
CA PHE A 302 13.62 -0.66 3.75
C PHE A 302 12.31 -1.10 4.40
N LYS A 303 12.20 -2.40 4.64
CA LYS A 303 11.08 -2.99 5.36
C LYS A 303 11.56 -4.12 6.26
N ASN A 304 11.19 -4.04 7.52
CA ASN A 304 11.60 -4.93 8.59
C ASN A 304 13.14 -5.07 8.75
N GLY A 305 13.92 -4.05 8.36
CA GLY A 305 15.39 -4.05 8.48
C GLY A 305 16.19 -4.41 7.21
N LEU A 306 15.56 -4.96 6.17
CA LEU A 306 16.21 -5.24 4.88
C LEU A 306 15.54 -4.48 3.73
N ALA A 307 16.30 -4.29 2.65
CA ALA A 307 15.78 -3.73 1.40
C ALA A 307 16.17 -4.62 0.21
N TYR A 308 15.22 -4.84 -0.71
CA TYR A 308 15.50 -5.50 -1.97
C TYR A 308 16.25 -4.54 -2.91
N VAL A 309 17.33 -5.04 -3.51
CA VAL A 309 18.15 -4.29 -4.47
C VAL A 309 18.57 -5.16 -5.65
N LYS A 310 18.80 -4.51 -6.80
CA LYS A 310 19.39 -5.12 -8.00
C LYS A 310 20.47 -4.22 -8.56
N ASP A 311 21.68 -4.75 -8.67
CA ASP A 311 22.79 -4.12 -9.36
C ASP A 311 22.99 -4.73 -10.77
N LYS A 312 24.10 -4.41 -11.45
CA LYS A 312 24.41 -4.95 -12.79
C LYS A 312 24.66 -6.46 -12.81
N LYS A 313 25.09 -7.05 -11.69
CA LYS A 313 25.58 -8.42 -11.57
C LYS A 313 24.58 -9.33 -10.87
N ARG A 314 23.81 -8.81 -9.91
CA ARG A 314 22.99 -9.61 -9.01
C ARG A 314 21.82 -8.83 -8.41
N GLU A 315 20.86 -9.57 -7.88
CA GLU A 315 19.79 -9.05 -7.02
C GLU A 315 19.86 -9.68 -5.63
N GLY A 316 19.23 -9.05 -4.63
CA GLY A 316 19.28 -9.55 -3.27
C GLY A 316 18.72 -8.61 -2.23
N TYR A 317 18.93 -8.96 -0.96
CA TYR A 317 18.56 -8.15 0.19
C TYR A 317 19.80 -7.59 0.86
N ILE A 318 19.75 -6.29 1.18
CA ILE A 318 20.79 -5.59 1.93
C ILE A 318 20.27 -5.15 3.29
N ASN A 319 21.17 -5.07 4.27
CA ASN A 319 20.91 -4.38 5.54
C ASN A 319 21.13 -2.85 5.40
N LYS A 320 20.89 -2.10 6.46
CA LYS A 320 21.04 -0.62 6.49
C LYS A 320 22.49 -0.13 6.34
N LEU A 321 23.48 -1.01 6.44
CA LEU A 321 24.89 -0.72 6.14
C LEU A 321 25.20 -0.93 4.65
N GLY A 322 24.25 -1.44 3.86
CA GLY A 322 24.43 -1.73 2.44
C GLY A 322 25.13 -3.06 2.16
N GLU A 323 25.23 -3.93 3.16
CA GLU A 323 25.81 -5.26 3.07
C GLU A 323 24.75 -6.26 2.60
N PHE A 324 25.10 -7.13 1.66
CA PHE A 324 24.19 -8.17 1.19
C PHE A 324 24.03 -9.26 2.25
N ILE A 325 22.81 -9.38 2.76
CA ILE A 325 22.37 -10.48 3.63
C ILE A 325 22.04 -11.71 2.79
N TRP A 326 21.41 -11.49 1.63
CA TRP A 326 21.13 -12.54 0.65
C TRP A 326 21.30 -12.01 -0.76
N LYS A 327 21.70 -12.87 -1.70
CA LYS A 327 21.82 -12.54 -3.11
C LYS A 327 21.49 -13.74 -4.00
N SER A 328 20.90 -13.47 -5.15
CA SER A 328 20.81 -14.42 -6.24
C SER A 328 22.23 -14.86 -6.63
N LYS A 329 22.45 -16.17 -6.74
CA LYS A 329 23.74 -16.72 -7.20
C LYS A 329 24.02 -16.33 -8.65
#